data_AF-A0A1E7EL42-F1
#
_entry.id   AF-A0A1E7EL42-F1
#
_cell.length_a   1.000
_cell.length_b   1.000
_cell.length_c   1.000
_cell.angle_alpha   90.00
_cell.angle_beta   90.00
_cell.angle_gamma   90.00
#
_symmetry.space_group_name_H-M   'P 1'
#
loop_
_entity.id
_entity.type
_entity.pdbx_description
1 polymer ?
#
loop_
_entity_poly.entity_id
_entity_poly.type
_entity_poly.pdbx_seq_one_letter_code
_entity_poly.pdbx_strand_id
1 'polypeptide(L)'
;MTFLSCTDDDDAVEWMKDTEEIAPYCSESDDFADEAREVLKDQGAALPYSKGFHLICQLVAAMNPDDLDAMDESIPFTKFTLDNLLGIVSNDASYQHYFDHYVKAQQARVVEIDDRTGQPKQLDVLRKNTQWNYSEFRNTNGPAKLIQQVQQIKRQMTQMSH
;
A
#
# COMPACT_ATOMS: atom_id res chain seq x y z
N MET A 1 16.82 -2.16 -5.47
CA MET A 1 16.71 -3.07 -6.62
C MET A 1 15.24 -3.15 -6.97
N THR A 2 14.88 -2.99 -8.24
CA THR A 2 13.49 -3.19 -8.65
C THR A 2 13.40 -4.50 -9.42
N PHE A 3 12.48 -5.37 -9.01
CA PHE A 3 12.08 -6.55 -9.76
C PHE A 3 10.86 -6.19 -10.62
N LEU A 4 10.85 -6.65 -11.86
CA LEU A 4 9.71 -6.52 -12.75
C LEU A 4 9.24 -7.93 -13.07
N SER A 5 8.11 -8.34 -12.51
CA SER A 5 7.47 -9.60 -12.88
C SER A 5 6.76 -9.40 -14.23
N CYS A 6 6.99 -10.34 -15.15
CA CYS A 6 6.50 -10.28 -16.52
C CYS A 6 6.05 -11.68 -16.97
N THR A 7 5.26 -12.35 -16.14
CA THR A 7 4.78 -13.71 -16.38
C THR A 7 3.40 -13.90 -15.76
N ASP A 8 2.53 -14.67 -16.43
CA ASP A 8 1.21 -15.04 -15.90
C ASP A 8 1.29 -16.23 -14.91
N ASP A 9 2.47 -16.50 -14.34
CA ASP A 9 2.74 -17.61 -13.43
C ASP A 9 3.20 -17.04 -12.08
N ASP A 10 2.22 -16.65 -11.26
CA ASP A 10 2.41 -15.98 -9.96
C ASP A 10 3.38 -16.78 -9.06
N ASP A 11 3.26 -18.10 -9.05
CA ASP A 11 4.10 -19.00 -8.25
C ASP A 11 5.60 -18.89 -8.65
N ALA A 12 5.89 -18.58 -9.90
CA ALA A 12 7.27 -18.45 -10.40
C ALA A 12 7.95 -17.13 -9.97
N VAL A 13 7.16 -16.12 -9.58
CA VAL A 13 7.63 -14.77 -9.20
C VAL A 13 7.34 -14.41 -7.75
N GLU A 14 6.61 -15.24 -7.01
CA GLU A 14 6.29 -15.01 -5.59
C GLU A 14 7.54 -14.72 -4.74
N TRP A 15 8.67 -15.34 -5.06
CA TRP A 15 9.94 -15.09 -4.37
C TRP A 15 10.40 -13.62 -4.47
N MET A 16 9.99 -12.87 -5.52
CA MET A 16 10.30 -11.46 -5.69
C MET A 16 9.56 -10.62 -4.63
N LYS A 17 8.28 -10.92 -4.39
CA LYS A 17 7.45 -10.32 -3.32
C LYS A 17 8.01 -10.67 -1.94
N ASP A 18 8.30 -11.96 -1.70
CA ASP A 18 8.96 -12.40 -0.45
C ASP A 18 10.29 -11.66 -0.20
N THR A 19 11.04 -11.39 -1.27
CA THR A 19 12.32 -10.68 -1.18
C THR A 19 12.13 -9.20 -0.86
N GLU A 20 11.16 -8.55 -1.50
CA GLU A 20 10.79 -7.15 -1.24
C GLU A 20 10.36 -6.94 0.22
N GLU A 21 9.57 -7.85 0.79
CA GLU A 21 9.10 -7.73 2.18
C GLU A 21 10.24 -7.71 3.22
N ILE A 22 11.38 -8.35 2.90
CA ILE A 22 12.49 -8.56 3.83
C ILE A 22 13.67 -7.62 3.53
N ALA A 23 13.93 -7.33 2.26
CA ALA A 23 15.10 -6.60 1.82
C ALA A 23 14.81 -5.09 1.69
N PRO A 24 15.50 -4.22 2.46
CA PRO A 24 15.31 -2.78 2.31
C PRO A 24 15.78 -2.31 0.94
N TYR A 25 15.13 -1.28 0.42
CA TYR A 25 15.39 -0.74 -0.91
C TYR A 25 15.24 -1.77 -2.02
N CYS A 26 14.29 -2.67 -1.84
CA CYS A 26 13.81 -3.60 -2.84
C CYS A 26 12.37 -3.20 -3.17
N SER A 27 11.96 -3.37 -4.41
CA SER A 27 10.58 -3.17 -4.83
C SER A 27 10.25 -4.18 -5.91
N GLU A 28 9.09 -4.81 -5.84
CA GLU A 28 8.52 -5.64 -6.89
C GLU A 28 7.47 -4.83 -7.63
N SER A 29 7.32 -5.06 -8.94
CA SER A 29 6.22 -4.46 -9.67
C SER A 29 5.80 -5.34 -10.83
N ASP A 30 4.50 -5.60 -10.89
CA ASP A 30 3.86 -6.42 -11.91
C ASP A 30 3.40 -5.55 -13.09
N ASP A 31 2.59 -6.12 -13.98
CA ASP A 31 1.98 -5.37 -15.07
C ASP A 31 1.02 -4.29 -14.55
N PHE A 32 0.88 -3.23 -15.35
CA PHE A 32 0.09 -2.05 -14.99
C PHE A 32 -1.35 -2.37 -14.57
N ALA A 33 -2.01 -3.34 -15.21
CA ALA A 33 -3.41 -3.63 -14.95
C ALA A 33 -3.58 -4.25 -13.55
N ASP A 34 -2.65 -5.10 -13.16
CA ASP A 34 -2.70 -5.85 -11.90
C ASP A 34 -2.35 -4.93 -10.74
N GLU A 35 -1.25 -4.19 -10.88
CA GLU A 35 -0.86 -3.08 -10.01
C GLU A 35 -1.96 -2.05 -9.80
N ALA A 36 -2.62 -1.61 -10.89
CA ALA A 36 -3.70 -0.64 -10.77
C ALA A 36 -4.90 -1.20 -9.99
N ARG A 37 -5.16 -2.52 -10.05
CA ARG A 37 -6.21 -3.17 -9.25
C ARG A 37 -5.83 -3.26 -7.79
N GLU A 38 -4.59 -3.59 -7.48
CA GLU A 38 -4.06 -3.67 -6.11
C GLU A 38 -4.06 -2.28 -5.46
N VAL A 39 -3.48 -1.27 -6.11
CA VAL A 39 -3.50 0.11 -5.63
C VAL A 39 -4.94 0.62 -5.45
N LEU A 40 -5.87 0.26 -6.33
CA LEU A 40 -7.29 0.62 -6.16
C LEU A 40 -7.93 -0.07 -4.94
N LYS A 41 -7.61 -1.35 -4.70
CA LYS A 41 -8.05 -2.13 -3.53
C LYS A 41 -7.50 -1.52 -2.24
N ASP A 42 -6.29 -0.97 -2.29
CA ASP A 42 -5.56 -0.47 -1.13
C ASP A 42 -5.76 1.00 -0.80
N GLN A 43 -5.61 1.86 -1.80
CA GLN A 43 -5.63 3.31 -1.63
C GLN A 43 -6.99 3.93 -1.97
N GLY A 44 -7.83 3.19 -2.69
CA GLY A 44 -9.14 3.64 -3.14
C GLY A 44 -9.11 4.58 -4.34
N ALA A 45 -10.29 4.82 -4.91
CA ALA A 45 -10.45 5.48 -6.22
C ALA A 45 -10.01 6.97 -6.28
N ALA A 46 -9.68 7.58 -5.14
CA ALA A 46 -9.22 8.96 -5.11
C ALA A 46 -7.72 9.11 -5.38
N LEU A 47 -6.93 8.04 -5.30
CA LEU A 47 -5.53 8.06 -5.70
C LEU A 47 -5.43 7.92 -7.24
N PRO A 48 -4.87 8.89 -7.96
CA PRO A 48 -4.80 8.85 -9.42
C PRO A 48 -3.62 7.98 -9.90
N TYR A 49 -3.77 6.66 -9.81
CA TYR A 49 -2.78 5.73 -10.35
C TYR A 49 -2.87 5.67 -11.88
N SER A 50 -1.81 6.12 -12.56
CA SER A 50 -1.75 6.22 -14.02
C SER A 50 -0.55 5.45 -14.57
N LYS A 51 -0.50 5.19 -15.88
CA LYS A 51 0.68 4.57 -16.52
C LYS A 51 1.96 5.36 -16.28
N GLY A 52 1.87 6.69 -16.22
CA GLY A 52 3.01 7.54 -15.89
C GLY A 52 3.46 7.34 -14.45
N PHE A 53 2.50 7.22 -13.51
CA PHE A 53 2.78 6.92 -12.11
C PHE A 53 3.46 5.54 -11.98
N HIS A 54 2.86 4.51 -12.56
CA HIS A 54 3.38 3.15 -12.57
C HIS A 54 4.82 3.07 -13.10
N LEU A 55 5.12 3.76 -14.21
CA LEU A 55 6.49 3.85 -14.73
C LEU A 55 7.47 4.47 -13.73
N ILE A 56 7.04 5.49 -12.97
CA ILE A 56 7.88 6.07 -11.92
C ILE A 56 8.13 5.06 -10.80
N CYS A 57 7.11 4.30 -10.38
CA CYS A 57 7.28 3.24 -9.38
C CYS A 57 8.32 2.21 -9.82
N GLN A 58 8.21 1.71 -11.06
CA GLN A 58 9.19 0.77 -11.63
C GLN A 58 10.64 1.31 -11.64
N LEU A 59 10.82 2.63 -11.72
CA LEU A 59 12.15 3.23 -11.79
C LEU A 59 12.74 3.57 -10.42
N VAL A 60 11.91 4.03 -9.48
CA VAL A 60 12.40 4.65 -8.23
C VAL A 60 11.69 4.20 -6.94
N ALA A 61 10.71 3.30 -6.98
CA ALA A 61 10.01 2.84 -5.77
C ALA A 61 10.97 2.23 -4.75
N ALA A 62 11.88 1.38 -5.20
CA ALA A 62 12.95 0.81 -4.37
C ALA A 62 13.85 1.86 -3.69
N MET A 63 13.89 3.11 -4.16
CA MET A 63 14.64 4.20 -3.51
C MET A 63 13.78 5.05 -2.57
N ASN A 64 12.45 4.87 -2.61
CA ASN A 64 11.48 5.54 -1.76
C ASN A 64 10.51 4.54 -1.09
N PRO A 65 11.03 3.71 -0.15
CA PRO A 65 10.28 2.62 0.47
C PRO A 65 9.13 3.10 1.38
N ASP A 66 9.12 4.38 1.76
CA ASP A 66 8.14 4.91 2.70
C ASP A 66 6.97 5.63 2.02
N ASP A 67 7.07 5.85 0.71
CA ASP A 67 6.03 6.51 -0.09
C ASP A 67 5.62 5.62 -1.28
N LEU A 68 6.49 5.47 -2.29
CA LEU A 68 6.12 4.80 -3.55
C LEU A 68 5.95 3.30 -3.40
N ASP A 69 6.76 2.67 -2.56
CA ASP A 69 6.70 1.25 -2.25
C ASP A 69 5.52 0.91 -1.31
N ALA A 70 5.02 1.92 -0.57
CA ALA A 70 3.97 1.71 0.43
C ALA A 70 2.54 1.74 -0.14
N MET A 71 2.39 1.75 -1.47
CA MET A 71 1.10 1.95 -2.14
C MET A 71 0.13 0.78 -1.93
N ASP A 72 0.61 -0.44 -1.89
CA ASP A 72 -0.16 -1.69 -1.76
C ASP A 72 -0.25 -2.19 -0.30
N GLU A 73 0.38 -1.51 0.66
CA GLU A 73 0.47 -1.95 2.05
C GLU A 73 -0.87 -1.88 2.85
N SER A 74 -1.96 -1.41 2.25
CA SER A 74 -3.22 -1.08 2.91
C SER A 74 -3.08 -0.05 4.04
N ILE A 75 -2.11 0.86 3.97
CA ILE A 75 -1.93 1.98 4.93
C ILE A 75 -2.20 3.29 4.17
N PRO A 76 -3.02 4.22 4.70
CA PRO A 76 -3.28 5.46 3.98
C PRO A 76 -2.02 6.35 4.00
N PHE A 77 -1.83 7.12 2.94
CA PHE A 77 -0.81 8.16 2.92
C PHE A 77 -1.18 9.29 3.89
N THR A 78 -0.16 9.82 4.57
CA THR A 78 -0.30 11.09 5.27
C THR A 78 -0.57 12.19 4.25
N LYS A 79 -1.18 13.29 4.69
CA LYS A 79 -1.38 14.44 3.80
C LYS A 79 -0.04 14.94 3.23
N PHE A 80 1.00 14.93 4.05
CA PHE A 80 2.35 15.32 3.65
C PHE A 80 2.88 14.46 2.51
N THR A 81 2.84 13.13 2.65
CA THR A 81 3.32 12.21 1.61
C THR A 81 2.48 12.34 0.35
N LEU A 82 1.14 12.37 0.46
CA LEU A 82 0.26 12.47 -0.70
C LEU A 82 0.50 13.76 -1.50
N ASP A 83 0.67 14.89 -0.81
CA ASP A 83 0.97 16.19 -1.43
C ASP A 83 2.30 16.14 -2.20
N ASN A 84 3.35 15.57 -1.60
CA ASN A 84 4.66 15.42 -2.24
C ASN A 84 4.60 14.51 -3.46
N LEU A 85 3.90 13.39 -3.33
CA LEU A 85 3.72 12.37 -4.36
C LEU A 85 3.01 12.94 -5.60
N LEU A 86 1.97 13.75 -5.37
CA LEU A 86 1.18 14.36 -6.42
C LEU A 86 1.74 15.72 -6.90
N GLY A 87 2.73 16.28 -6.20
CA GLY A 87 3.29 17.59 -6.49
C GLY A 87 2.29 18.75 -6.28
N ILE A 88 1.35 18.59 -5.36
CA ILE A 88 0.30 19.58 -5.07
C ILE A 88 0.28 19.94 -3.58
N VAL A 89 -0.36 21.05 -3.23
CA VAL A 89 -0.71 21.38 -1.85
C VAL A 89 -2.21 21.20 -1.69
N SER A 90 -2.63 20.08 -1.12
CA SER A 90 -4.04 19.82 -0.90
C SER A 90 -4.60 20.70 0.22
N ASN A 91 -5.87 21.11 0.11
CA ASN A 91 -6.61 21.64 1.25
C ASN A 91 -7.22 20.48 2.08
N ASP A 92 -7.89 20.82 3.19
CA ASP A 92 -8.48 19.81 4.08
C ASP A 92 -9.56 18.98 3.40
N ALA A 93 -10.39 19.58 2.54
CA ALA A 93 -11.44 18.87 1.83
C ALA A 93 -10.87 17.88 0.80
N SER A 94 -9.80 18.27 0.09
CA SER A 94 -9.10 17.39 -0.85
C SER A 94 -8.47 16.20 -0.15
N TYR A 95 -7.82 16.41 1.00
CA TYR A 95 -7.23 15.31 1.75
C TYR A 95 -8.29 14.40 2.40
N GLN A 96 -9.34 14.98 2.98
CA GLN A 96 -10.48 14.22 3.50
C GLN A 96 -11.11 13.36 2.39
N HIS A 97 -11.27 13.92 1.19
CA HIS A 97 -11.80 13.18 0.04
C HIS A 97 -10.97 11.92 -0.28
N TYR A 98 -9.64 12.04 -0.27
CA TYR A 98 -8.75 10.89 -0.43
C TYR A 98 -8.96 9.86 0.71
N PHE A 99 -8.91 10.32 1.96
CA PHE A 99 -9.02 9.45 3.12
C PHE A 99 -10.36 8.70 3.18
N ASP A 100 -11.46 9.37 2.81
CA ASP A 100 -12.79 8.76 2.73
C ASP A 100 -12.86 7.65 1.68
N HIS A 101 -12.18 7.81 0.54
CA HIS A 101 -12.13 6.77 -0.50
C HIS A 101 -11.25 5.60 -0.10
N TYR A 102 -10.14 5.86 0.60
CA TYR A 102 -9.34 4.82 1.23
C TYR A 102 -10.20 4.01 2.22
N VAL A 103 -10.93 4.68 3.13
CA VAL A 103 -11.80 4.00 4.12
C VAL A 103 -12.86 3.15 3.43
N LYS A 104 -13.48 3.67 2.36
CA LYS A 104 -14.46 2.90 1.56
C LYS A 104 -13.83 1.66 0.92
N ALA A 105 -12.61 1.78 0.38
CA ALA A 105 -11.89 0.64 -0.21
C ALA A 105 -11.62 -0.45 0.84
N GLN A 106 -11.13 -0.07 2.02
CA GLN A 106 -10.87 -1.03 3.09
C GLN A 106 -12.15 -1.69 3.65
N GLN A 107 -13.26 -0.95 3.72
CA GLN A 107 -14.56 -1.54 4.08
C GLN A 107 -15.05 -2.56 3.05
N ALA A 108 -14.79 -2.30 1.76
CA ALA A 108 -15.16 -3.17 0.65
C ALA A 108 -14.20 -4.35 0.46
N ARG A 109 -12.98 -4.32 1.05
CA ARG A 109 -11.97 -5.39 0.95
C ARG A 109 -12.60 -6.75 1.26
N VAL A 110 -12.48 -7.69 0.33
CA VAL A 110 -12.85 -9.09 0.54
C VAL A 110 -11.75 -9.74 1.35
N VAL A 111 -12.12 -10.51 2.37
CA VAL A 111 -11.16 -11.32 3.13
C VAL A 111 -11.00 -12.63 2.36
N GLU A 112 -9.82 -12.84 1.80
CA GLU A 112 -9.52 -14.04 1.04
C GLU A 112 -9.39 -15.25 1.97
N ILE A 113 -9.64 -16.44 1.42
CA ILE A 113 -9.40 -17.70 2.11
C ILE A 113 -8.01 -18.19 1.74
N ASP A 114 -7.25 -18.60 2.74
CA ASP A 114 -5.98 -19.28 2.56
C ASP A 114 -6.25 -20.72 2.07
N ASP A 115 -5.77 -21.05 0.88
CA ASP A 115 -6.04 -22.35 0.25
C ASP A 115 -5.40 -23.54 0.99
N ARG A 116 -4.36 -23.30 1.79
CA ARG A 116 -3.64 -24.35 2.55
C ARG A 116 -4.41 -24.74 3.82
N THR A 117 -5.03 -23.76 4.48
CA THR A 117 -5.68 -23.92 5.79
C THR A 117 -7.21 -23.90 5.72
N GLY A 118 -7.78 -23.38 4.62
CA GLY A 118 -9.21 -23.12 4.47
C GLY A 118 -9.73 -22.03 5.41
N GLN A 119 -8.84 -21.25 6.04
CA GLN A 119 -9.19 -20.18 6.97
C GLN A 119 -9.05 -18.81 6.30
N PRO A 120 -9.74 -17.76 6.81
CA PRO A 120 -9.51 -16.40 6.33
C PRO A 120 -8.04 -15.98 6.49
N LYS A 121 -7.46 -15.37 5.45
CA LYS A 121 -6.12 -14.77 5.51
C LYS A 121 -6.10 -13.74 6.63
N GLN A 122 -5.30 -14.01 7.66
CA GLN A 122 -5.31 -13.20 8.88
C GLN A 122 -4.85 -11.75 8.61
N LEU A 123 -3.96 -11.55 7.63
CA LEU A 123 -3.50 -10.24 7.20
C LEU A 123 -4.66 -9.39 6.62
N ASP A 124 -5.54 -9.99 5.80
CA ASP A 124 -6.72 -9.29 5.26
C ASP A 124 -7.73 -8.95 6.37
N VAL A 125 -7.90 -9.84 7.34
CA VAL A 125 -8.73 -9.58 8.52
C VAL A 125 -8.19 -8.39 9.30
N LEU A 126 -6.87 -8.31 9.51
CA LEU A 126 -6.24 -7.19 10.20
C LEU A 126 -6.42 -5.89 9.42
N ARG A 127 -6.09 -5.88 8.13
CA ARG A 127 -6.20 -4.71 7.23
C ARG A 127 -7.64 -4.17 7.22
N LYS A 128 -8.63 -5.05 7.03
CA LYS A 128 -10.05 -4.69 6.98
C LYS A 128 -10.59 -4.09 8.28
N ASN A 129 -10.13 -4.60 9.42
CA ASN A 129 -10.64 -4.18 10.74
C ASN A 129 -9.87 -3.00 11.35
N THR A 130 -8.75 -2.58 10.73
CA THR A 130 -7.96 -1.47 11.23
C THR A 130 -8.65 -0.15 10.92
N GLN A 131 -8.92 0.63 11.98
CA GLN A 131 -9.44 1.98 11.85
C GLN A 131 -8.33 2.99 12.09
N TRP A 132 -7.95 3.70 11.04
CA TRP A 132 -6.89 4.70 11.10
C TRP A 132 -7.40 6.04 11.65
N ASN A 133 -6.58 6.68 12.47
CA ASN A 133 -6.89 8.00 13.00
C ASN A 133 -6.64 9.09 11.95
N TYR A 134 -7.71 9.60 11.33
CA TYR A 134 -7.62 10.67 10.33
C TYR A 134 -6.75 11.87 10.78
N SER A 135 -6.88 12.30 12.04
CA SER A 135 -6.14 13.46 12.55
C SER A 135 -4.63 13.21 12.56
N GLU A 136 -4.19 11.98 12.85
CA GLU A 136 -2.76 11.64 12.83
C GLU A 136 -2.20 11.69 11.41
N PHE A 137 -2.89 11.09 10.44
CA PHE A 137 -2.45 11.12 9.05
C PHE A 137 -2.55 12.51 8.42
N ARG A 138 -3.53 13.32 8.86
CA ARG A 138 -3.66 14.72 8.44
C ARG A 138 -2.53 15.61 8.96
N ASN A 139 -2.10 15.41 10.20
CA ASN A 139 -1.19 16.33 10.90
C ASN A 139 0.27 15.88 10.92
N THR A 140 0.57 14.63 10.56
CA THR A 140 1.94 14.12 10.50
C THR A 140 2.71 14.75 9.34
N ASN A 141 3.81 15.42 9.66
CA ASN A 141 4.70 16.08 8.68
C ASN A 141 5.81 15.11 8.22
N GLY A 142 5.40 14.03 7.54
CA GLY A 142 6.28 12.96 7.09
C GLY A 142 5.51 11.70 6.68
N PRO A 143 6.21 10.60 6.36
CA PRO A 143 5.58 9.34 5.96
C PRO A 143 4.82 8.66 7.12
N ALA A 144 3.90 7.77 6.76
CA ALA A 144 3.01 7.10 7.70
C ALA A 144 3.73 6.29 8.79
N LYS A 145 4.95 5.79 8.51
CA LYS A 145 5.78 5.06 9.50
C LYS A 145 6.12 5.86 10.76
N LEU A 146 5.96 7.19 10.74
CA LEU A 146 6.16 8.05 11.91
C LEU A 146 4.98 7.98 12.89
N ILE A 147 3.83 7.47 12.47
CA ILE A 147 2.63 7.33 13.29
C ILE A 147 2.75 6.07 14.15
N GLN A 148 2.50 6.20 15.46
CA GLN A 148 2.64 5.09 16.41
C GLN A 148 1.70 3.92 16.09
N GLN A 149 0.45 4.21 15.69
CA GLN A 149 -0.50 3.19 15.27
C GLN A 149 0.05 2.38 14.09
N VAL A 150 0.64 3.04 13.09
CA VAL A 150 1.23 2.38 11.91
C VAL A 150 2.37 1.45 12.33
N GLN A 151 3.26 1.88 13.22
CA GLN A 151 4.34 1.05 13.72
C GLN A 151 3.85 -0.21 14.44
N GLN A 152 2.75 -0.10 15.20
CA GLN A 152 2.15 -1.24 15.90
C GLN A 152 1.53 -2.23 14.92
N ILE A 153 0.78 -1.74 13.93
CA ILE A 153 0.16 -2.57 12.90
C ILE A 153 1.20 -3.25 12.02
N LYS A 154 2.23 -2.53 11.55
CA LYS A 154 3.32 -3.15 10.78
C LYS A 154 4.00 -4.30 11.53
N ARG A 155 4.22 -4.16 12.86
CA ARG A 155 4.75 -5.27 13.68
C ARG A 155 3.80 -6.47 13.77
N GLN A 156 2.48 -6.23 13.80
CA GLN A 156 1.50 -7.32 13.77
C GLN A 156 1.50 -8.01 12.40
N MET A 157 1.55 -7.26 11.30
CA MET A 157 1.64 -7.79 9.94
C MET A 157 2.85 -8.72 9.79
N THR A 158 4.05 -8.27 10.18
CA THR A 158 5.27 -9.10 10.11
C THR A 158 5.17 -10.38 10.95
N GLN A 159 4.46 -10.35 12.09
CA GLN A 159 4.26 -11.55 12.92
C GLN A 159 3.26 -12.55 12.33
N MET A 160 2.44 -12.12 11.37
CA MET A 160 1.39 -12.93 10.75
C MET A 160 1.80 -13.48 9.38
N SER A 161 2.85 -12.93 8.77
CA SER A 161 3.49 -13.44 7.54
C SER A 161 4.52 -14.56 7.80
N HIS A 162 4.73 -14.96 9.06
CA HIS A 162 5.62 -16.05 9.48
C HIS A 162 4.84 -17.20 10.13
#